data_AF-A0A669E2R3-F1
#
_entry.id   AF-A0A669E2R3-F1
#
_cell.length_a   1.000
_cell.length_b   1.000
_cell.length_c   1.000
_cell.angle_alpha   90.00
_cell.angle_beta   90.00
_cell.angle_gamma   90.00
#
_symmetry.space_group_name_H-M   'P 1'
#
loop_
_entity.id
_entity.type
_entity.pdbx_description
1 polymer ?
#
loop_
_entity_poly.entity_id
_entity_poly.type
_entity_poly.pdbx_seq_one_letter_code
_entity_poly.pdbx_strand_id
1 'polypeptide(L)'
;MSVQADPPEQEEADLLFIVFEGSSPEDVSHARQLWSSLSLLPPLESRLVSADIHQRLPVSRPQRTAKSPRSRQRQEERRRYAAMGDQRKEILALLRRQRERRIQKELLSVAFKPKGKVGRENEGKEKEQMRRVL
;
A
#
# COMPACT_ATOMS: atom_id res chain seq x y z
N MET A 1 -22.89 -20.49 60.70
CA MET A 1 -21.75 -20.29 59.79
C MET A 1 -21.78 -21.43 58.77
N SER A 2 -22.17 -21.14 57.53
CA SER A 2 -21.92 -22.01 56.39
C SER A 2 -21.70 -21.10 55.19
N VAL A 3 -20.43 -20.85 54.89
CA VAL A 3 -19.98 -20.26 53.64
C VAL A 3 -20.01 -21.41 52.64
N GLN A 4 -20.98 -21.38 51.72
CA GLN A 4 -20.98 -22.29 50.59
C GLN A 4 -20.40 -21.49 49.43
N ALA A 5 -19.19 -21.89 49.02
CA ALA A 5 -18.44 -21.26 47.95
C ALA A 5 -19.17 -21.47 46.61
N ASP A 6 -19.51 -20.38 45.95
CA ASP A 6 -19.92 -20.40 44.55
C ASP A 6 -18.71 -20.81 43.67
N PRO A 7 -18.89 -21.73 42.71
CA PRO A 7 -17.81 -22.13 41.81
C PRO A 7 -17.49 -20.99 40.81
N PRO A 8 -16.23 -20.82 40.38
CA PRO A 8 -15.80 -19.73 39.48
C PRO A 8 -16.40 -19.78 38.06
N GLU A 9 -17.28 -20.74 37.74
CA GLU A 9 -17.86 -20.90 36.40
C GLU A 9 -18.97 -19.87 36.07
N GLN A 10 -19.62 -19.29 37.07
CA GLN A 10 -20.64 -18.25 36.85
C GLN A 10 -20.03 -16.92 36.35
N GLU A 11 -18.83 -16.56 36.83
CA GLU A 11 -18.12 -15.36 36.38
C GLU A 11 -17.62 -15.46 34.93
N GLU A 12 -17.27 -16.67 34.47
CA GLU A 12 -16.92 -16.92 33.07
C GLU A 12 -18.13 -16.87 32.13
N ALA A 13 -19.30 -17.31 32.58
CA ALA A 13 -20.54 -17.20 31.82
C ALA A 13 -20.95 -15.73 31.64
N ASP A 14 -20.81 -14.91 32.68
CA ASP A 14 -21.09 -13.47 32.62
C ASP A 14 -20.16 -12.72 31.65
N LEU A 15 -18.93 -13.21 31.43
CA LEU A 15 -18.01 -12.70 30.40
C LEU A 15 -18.39 -13.10 28.97
N LEU A 16 -19.27 -14.08 28.79
CA LEU A 16 -19.70 -14.61 27.48
C LEU A 16 -21.04 -14.03 26.99
N PHE A 17 -21.72 -13.21 27.81
CA PHE A 17 -22.97 -12.56 27.41
C PHE A 17 -22.72 -11.16 26.84
N ILE A 18 -23.35 -10.86 25.70
CA ILE A 18 -23.43 -9.50 25.17
C ILE A 18 -24.79 -8.92 25.58
N VAL A 19 -24.77 -7.96 26.51
CA VAL A 19 -25.96 -7.26 27.01
C VAL A 19 -26.08 -5.90 26.32
N PHE A 20 -27.21 -5.63 25.68
CA PHE A 20 -27.50 -4.37 24.96
C PHE A 20 -28.19 -3.36 25.88
N GLU A 21 -27.51 -2.93 26.94
CA GLU A 21 -28.05 -1.92 27.86
C GLU A 21 -28.02 -0.52 27.23
N GLY A 22 -29.13 0.22 27.33
CA GLY A 22 -29.25 1.57 26.76
C GLY A 22 -29.46 1.65 25.23
N SER A 23 -29.54 0.51 24.54
CA SER A 23 -29.88 0.46 23.11
C SER A 23 -31.39 0.63 22.89
N SER A 24 -31.78 1.11 21.70
CA SER A 24 -33.20 1.23 21.32
C SER A 24 -33.83 -0.17 21.15
N PRO A 25 -35.17 -0.32 21.32
CA PRO A 25 -35.82 -1.60 21.11
C PRO A 25 -35.67 -2.12 19.67
N GLU A 26 -35.53 -1.20 18.71
CA GLU A 26 -35.29 -1.52 17.31
C GLU A 26 -33.91 -2.18 17.12
N ASP A 27 -32.85 -1.62 17.71
CA ASP A 27 -31.50 -2.17 17.63
C ASP A 27 -31.38 -3.55 18.29
N VAL A 28 -32.05 -3.76 19.42
CA VAL A 28 -32.12 -5.07 20.09
C VAL A 28 -32.80 -6.10 19.17
N SER A 29 -33.85 -5.71 18.45
CA SER A 29 -34.54 -6.58 17.50
C SER A 29 -33.66 -6.96 16.31
N HIS A 30 -32.90 -6.01 15.77
CA HIS A 30 -31.95 -6.24 14.69
C HIS A 30 -30.82 -7.17 15.12
N ALA A 31 -30.24 -6.95 16.30
CA ALA A 31 -29.21 -7.83 16.83
C ALA A 31 -29.75 -9.26 16.98
N ARG A 32 -30.95 -9.44 17.56
CA ARG A 32 -31.57 -10.77 17.68
C ARG A 32 -31.77 -11.45 16.33
N GLN A 33 -32.26 -10.73 15.32
CA GLN A 33 -32.46 -11.28 13.97
C GLN A 33 -31.12 -11.67 13.33
N LEU A 34 -30.09 -10.84 13.48
CA LEU A 34 -28.74 -11.12 13.00
C LEU A 34 -28.17 -12.40 13.63
N TRP A 35 -28.13 -12.47 14.96
CA TRP A 35 -27.57 -13.63 15.68
C TRP A 35 -28.37 -14.91 15.42
N SER A 36 -29.70 -14.80 15.27
CA SER A 36 -30.55 -15.91 14.83
C SER A 36 -30.13 -16.41 13.44
N SER A 37 -29.91 -15.51 12.48
CA SER A 37 -29.51 -15.88 11.12
C SER A 37 -28.14 -16.58 11.04
N LEU A 38 -27.20 -16.25 11.93
CA LEU A 38 -25.86 -16.87 11.97
C LEU A 38 -25.88 -18.32 12.47
N SER A 39 -26.90 -18.71 13.23
CA SER A 39 -27.08 -20.08 13.73
C SER A 39 -27.81 -20.99 12.73
N LEU A 40 -28.38 -20.42 11.66
CA LEU A 40 -28.96 -21.20 10.58
C LEU A 40 -27.84 -21.71 9.68
N LEU A 41 -27.86 -23.00 9.36
CA LEU A 41 -27.01 -23.50 8.28
C LEU A 41 -27.36 -22.72 7.01
N PRO A 42 -26.36 -22.31 6.18
CA PRO A 42 -26.67 -21.72 4.89
C PRO A 42 -27.59 -22.68 4.13
N PRO A 43 -28.68 -22.18 3.51
CA PRO A 43 -29.64 -23.02 2.81
C PRO A 43 -28.91 -23.92 1.81
N LEU A 44 -29.44 -25.12 1.59
CA LEU A 44 -28.79 -26.13 0.73
C LEU A 44 -28.46 -25.57 -0.67
N GLU A 45 -29.25 -24.60 -1.11
CA GLU A 45 -29.16 -23.90 -2.39
C GLU A 45 -27.99 -22.89 -2.48
N SER A 46 -27.48 -22.38 -1.35
CA SER A 46 -26.31 -21.49 -1.34
C SER A 46 -24.98 -22.24 -1.20
N ARG A 47 -25.02 -23.58 -1.20
CA ARG A 47 -23.82 -24.41 -1.26
C ARG A 47 -23.24 -24.36 -2.68
N LEU A 48 -22.09 -23.73 -2.83
CA LEU A 48 -21.30 -23.67 -4.08
C LEU A 48 -20.95 -25.05 -4.67
N VAL A 49 -21.12 -26.12 -3.89
CA VAL A 49 -20.97 -27.51 -4.32
C VAL A 49 -22.14 -28.27 -3.75
N SER A 50 -23.11 -28.68 -4.57
CA SER A 50 -24.15 -29.60 -4.10
C SER A 50 -23.50 -30.93 -3.72
N ALA A 51 -23.99 -31.56 -2.66
CA ALA A 51 -23.39 -32.77 -2.09
C ALA A 51 -23.30 -33.97 -3.07
N ASP A 52 -24.10 -33.95 -4.14
CA ASP A 52 -24.20 -35.04 -5.15
C ASP A 52 -23.75 -34.59 -6.55
N ILE A 53 -22.94 -33.53 -6.67
CA ILE A 53 -22.32 -33.19 -7.97
C ILE A 53 -21.14 -34.12 -8.20
N HIS A 54 -21.43 -35.33 -8.65
CA HIS A 54 -20.43 -36.14 -9.33
C HIS A 54 -20.18 -35.55 -10.71
N GLN A 55 -18.91 -35.28 -11.03
CA GLN A 55 -18.47 -34.80 -12.34
C GLN A 55 -18.80 -35.85 -13.42
N ARG A 56 -19.99 -35.74 -14.04
CA ARG A 56 -20.44 -36.63 -15.13
C ARG A 56 -19.80 -36.31 -16.48
N LEU A 57 -19.02 -35.23 -16.59
CA LEU A 57 -18.25 -34.92 -17.79
C LEU A 57 -16.82 -35.46 -17.66
N PRO A 58 -16.26 -36.08 -18.71
CA PRO A 58 -14.86 -36.48 -18.69
C PRO A 58 -13.98 -35.27 -18.35
N VAL A 59 -13.20 -35.38 -17.27
CA VAL A 59 -12.15 -34.41 -16.91
C VAL A 59 -11.29 -34.23 -18.16
N SER A 60 -11.24 -33.02 -18.70
CA SER A 60 -10.35 -32.70 -19.82
C SER A 60 -8.92 -32.98 -19.39
N ARG A 61 -8.38 -34.13 -19.81
CA ARG A 61 -6.96 -34.43 -19.68
C ARG A 61 -6.19 -33.33 -20.42
N PRO A 62 -5.07 -32.82 -19.88
CA PRO A 62 -4.26 -31.86 -20.60
C PRO A 62 -3.75 -32.54 -21.88
N GLN A 63 -4.40 -32.26 -23.00
CA GLN A 63 -3.90 -32.55 -24.33
C GLN A 63 -2.61 -31.74 -24.48
N ARG A 64 -1.49 -32.40 -24.17
CA ARG A 64 -0.20 -32.03 -24.71
C ARG A 64 -0.41 -31.99 -26.23
N THR A 65 -0.10 -30.83 -26.82
CA THR A 65 -0.04 -30.56 -28.27
C THR A 65 -1.34 -30.20 -29.01
N ALA A 66 -2.06 -29.18 -28.55
CA ALA A 66 -2.81 -28.33 -29.48
C ALA A 66 -2.35 -26.87 -29.34
N LYS A 67 -1.54 -26.38 -30.30
CA LYS A 67 -1.24 -24.95 -30.46
C LYS A 67 -2.51 -24.23 -30.88
N SER A 68 -3.43 -24.02 -29.94
CA SER A 68 -4.63 -23.20 -30.15
C SER A 68 -4.19 -21.80 -30.59
N PRO A 69 -4.89 -21.13 -31.54
CA PRO A 69 -4.56 -19.76 -31.95
C PRO A 69 -4.44 -18.78 -30.76
N ARG A 70 -5.19 -19.01 -29.67
CA ARG A 70 -5.08 -18.25 -28.40
C ARG A 70 -3.71 -18.37 -27.72
N SER A 71 -2.99 -19.49 -27.92
CA SER A 71 -1.64 -19.69 -27.38
C SER A 71 -0.58 -18.87 -28.10
N ARG A 72 -0.76 -18.61 -29.41
CA ARG A 72 0.14 -17.76 -30.21
C ARG A 72 -0.01 -16.29 -29.83
N GLN A 73 -1.24 -15.80 -29.75
CA GLN A 73 -1.56 -14.43 -29.30
C GLN A 73 -0.96 -14.16 -27.91
N ARG A 74 -1.17 -15.08 -26.96
CA ARG A 74 -0.60 -14.96 -25.61
C ARG A 74 0.94 -14.92 -25.61
N GLN A 75 1.61 -15.65 -26.49
CA GLN A 75 3.08 -15.60 -26.61
C GLN A 75 3.55 -14.27 -27.18
N GLU A 76 2.85 -13.73 -28.17
CA GLU A 76 3.15 -12.43 -28.77
C GLU A 76 2.95 -11.28 -27.78
N GLU A 77 1.83 -11.28 -27.04
CA GLU A 77 1.60 -10.33 -25.94
C GLU A 77 2.72 -10.40 -24.90
N ARG A 78 3.12 -11.61 -24.48
CA ARG A 78 4.23 -11.79 -23.53
C ARG A 78 5.53 -11.18 -24.03
N ARG A 79 5.87 -11.38 -25.32
CA ARG A 79 7.06 -10.77 -25.93
C ARG A 79 6.97 -9.25 -25.94
N ARG A 80 5.80 -8.70 -26.28
CA ARG A 80 5.55 -7.26 -26.27
C ARG A 80 5.72 -6.65 -24.87
N TYR A 81 5.15 -7.30 -23.84
CA TYR A 81 5.30 -6.84 -22.46
C TYR A 81 6.73 -6.99 -21.92
N ALA A 82 7.46 -8.03 -22.33
CA ALA A 82 8.87 -8.18 -21.97
C ALA A 82 9.71 -7.02 -22.51
N ALA A 83 9.55 -6.68 -23.80
CA ALA A 83 10.24 -5.54 -24.43
C ALA A 83 9.91 -4.21 -23.74
N MET A 84 8.63 -3.97 -23.39
CA MET A 84 8.23 -2.79 -22.62
C MET A 84 8.86 -2.76 -21.22
N GLY A 85 9.05 -3.92 -20.59
CA GLY A 85 9.74 -4.04 -19.32
C GLY A 85 11.19 -3.58 -19.38
N ASP A 86 11.90 -3.94 -20.46
CA ASP A 86 13.30 -3.53 -20.66
C ASP A 86 13.41 -2.03 -20.94
N GLN A 87 12.52 -1.46 -21.76
CA GLN A 87 12.43 0.00 -21.95
C GLN A 87 12.16 0.75 -20.64
N ARG A 88 11.26 0.23 -19.79
CA ARG A 88 10.98 0.82 -18.48
C ARG A 88 12.23 0.83 -17.57
N LYS A 89 13.04 -0.23 -17.59
CA LYS A 89 14.28 -0.28 -16.81
C LYS A 89 15.26 0.79 -17.27
N GLU A 90 15.38 1.02 -18.57
CA GLU A 90 16.25 2.06 -19.13
C GLU A 90 15.80 3.47 -18.70
N ILE A 91 14.51 3.76 -18.80
CA ILE A 91 13.93 5.04 -18.35
C ILE A 91 14.21 5.26 -16.85
N LEU A 92 13.98 4.25 -16.01
CA LEU A 92 14.25 4.36 -14.59
C LEU A 92 15.74 4.59 -14.29
N ALA A 93 16.65 3.95 -15.04
CA ALA A 93 18.09 4.19 -14.91
C ALA A 93 18.48 5.62 -15.29
N LEU A 94 17.89 6.17 -16.36
CA LEU A 94 18.10 7.57 -16.77
C LEU A 94 17.62 8.55 -15.70
N LEU A 95 16.42 8.34 -15.15
CA LEU A 95 15.86 9.19 -14.10
C LEU A 95 16.70 9.17 -12.81
N ARG A 96 17.23 7.99 -12.43
CA ARG A 96 18.15 7.87 -11.30
C ARG A 96 19.41 8.72 -11.49
N ARG A 97 20.07 8.61 -12.66
CA ARG A 97 21.25 9.41 -13.00
C ARG A 97 20.94 10.91 -13.00
N GLN A 98 19.78 11.31 -13.53
CA GLN A 98 19.37 12.72 -13.54
C GLN A 98 19.16 13.25 -12.12
N ARG A 99 18.51 12.45 -11.25
CA ARG A 99 18.31 12.80 -9.84
C ARG A 99 19.64 12.95 -9.11
N GLU A 100 20.58 12.02 -9.28
CA GLU A 100 21.92 12.08 -8.69
C GLU A 100 22.68 13.34 -9.12
N ARG A 101 22.65 13.68 -10.41
CA ARG A 101 23.25 14.92 -10.93
C ARG A 101 22.63 16.18 -10.32
N ARG A 102 21.30 16.21 -10.16
CA ARG A 102 20.61 17.34 -9.50
C ARG A 102 21.07 17.47 -8.06
N ILE A 103 21.07 16.37 -7.30
CA ILE A 103 21.54 16.35 -5.90
C ILE A 103 22.99 16.86 -5.81
N GLN A 104 23.90 16.39 -6.66
CA GLN A 104 25.30 16.84 -6.66
C GLN A 104 25.43 18.35 -6.90
N LYS A 105 24.68 18.91 -7.86
CA LYS A 105 24.70 20.36 -8.15
C LYS A 105 24.13 21.17 -6.98
N GLU A 106 23.05 20.71 -6.38
CA GLU A 106 22.42 21.36 -5.23
C GLU A 106 23.31 21.29 -3.98
N LEU A 107 23.96 20.15 -3.71
CA LEU A 107 24.86 19.96 -2.56
C LEU A 107 26.04 20.95 -2.57
N LEU A 108 26.60 21.25 -3.76
CA LEU A 108 27.68 22.22 -3.94
C LEU A 108 27.20 23.68 -3.77
N SER A 109 25.90 23.94 -3.93
CA SER A 109 25.32 25.30 -3.83
C SER A 109 24.96 25.74 -2.40
N VAL A 110 24.90 24.81 -1.44
CA VAL A 110 24.56 25.13 -0.03
C VAL A 110 25.73 25.81 0.70
N ALA A 111 26.96 25.70 0.21
CA ALA A 111 28.14 26.32 0.81
C ALA A 111 28.48 27.74 0.28
N PHE A 112 27.61 28.39 -0.50
CA PHE A 112 27.87 29.77 -0.92
C PHE A 112 27.37 30.77 0.14
N LYS A 113 28.23 31.12 1.09
CA LYS A 113 28.10 32.35 1.87
C LYS A 113 28.53 33.51 0.97
N PRO A 114 27.63 34.40 0.51
CA PRO A 114 28.07 35.61 -0.15
C PRO A 114 28.95 36.38 0.84
N LYS A 115 30.24 36.51 0.52
CA LYS A 115 31.14 37.40 1.26
C LYS A 115 30.52 38.80 1.16
N GLY A 116 30.01 39.28 2.29
CA GLY A 116 29.49 40.64 2.41
C GLY A 116 30.52 41.62 1.87
N LYS A 117 30.03 42.59 1.09
CA LYS A 117 30.82 43.72 0.59
C LYS A 117 31.66 44.30 1.74
N VAL A 118 32.97 44.04 1.74
CA VAL A 118 33.92 44.86 2.49
C VAL A 118 34.29 46.00 1.54
N GLY A 119 33.98 47.22 1.97
CA GLY A 119 33.93 48.42 1.14
C GLY A 119 35.21 48.72 0.38
N ARG A 120 35.06 49.04 -0.90
CA ARG A 120 36.01 49.84 -1.67
C ARG A 120 35.76 51.31 -1.35
N GLU A 121 36.25 51.79 -0.21
CA GLU A 121 36.22 53.23 0.12
C GLU A 121 37.62 53.83 0.32
N ASN A 122 38.70 53.05 0.22
CA ASN A 122 40.05 53.53 0.54
C ASN A 122 41.06 53.62 -0.64
N GLU A 123 40.64 53.51 -1.89
CA GLU A 123 41.57 53.68 -3.04
C GLU A 123 41.58 55.09 -3.65
N GLY A 124 40.73 56.01 -3.15
CA GLY A 124 40.59 57.36 -3.72
C GLY A 124 41.52 58.43 -3.13
N LYS A 125 42.00 58.27 -1.89
CA LYS A 125 42.71 59.35 -1.18
C LYS A 125 44.22 59.42 -1.46
N GLU A 126 44.81 58.34 -1.95
CA GLU A 126 46.26 58.29 -2.23
C GLU A 126 46.61 58.99 -3.56
N LYS A 127 45.70 58.95 -4.54
CA LYS A 127 45.91 59.56 -5.86
C LYS A 127 45.73 61.09 -5.88
N GLU A 128 45.02 61.66 -4.91
CA GLU A 128 44.84 63.11 -4.81
C GLU A 128 45.99 63.79 -4.07
N GLN A 129 46.67 63.09 -3.14
CA GLN A 129 47.89 63.62 -2.50
C GLN A 129 49.08 63.70 -3.48
N MET A 130 49.23 62.75 -4.41
CA MET A 130 50.31 62.81 -5.41
C MET A 130 50.12 63.91 -6.47
N ARG A 131 48.89 64.39 -6.71
CA ARG A 131 48.61 65.44 -7.71
C ARG A 131 48.81 66.87 -7.20
N ARG A 132 49.02 67.07 -5.89
CA ARG A 132 49.26 68.39 -5.30
C ARG A 132 50.75 68.72 -5.08
N VAL A 133 51.67 67.82 -5.46
CA VAL A 133 53.12 67.97 -5.22
C VAL A 133 53.92 68.11 -6.53
N LEU A 134 53.25 68.42 -7.65
CA LEU A 134 53.87 68.88 -8.89
C LEU A 134 53.37 70.29 -9.20
#